data_AF-A0A4R8KVN7-F1
#
_entry.id   AF-A0A4R8KVN7-F1
#
_cell.length_a   1.000
_cell.length_b   1.000
_cell.length_c   1.000
_cell.angle_alpha   90.00
_cell.angle_beta   90.00
_cell.angle_gamma   90.00
#
_symmetry.space_group_name_H-M   'P 1'
#
loop_
_entity.id
_entity.type
_entity.pdbx_description
1 polymer ?
#
loop_
_entity_poly.entity_id
_entity_poly.type
_entity_poly.pdbx_seq_one_letter_code
_entity_poly.pdbx_strand_id
1 'polypeptide(L)'
;MSSDPRLKPLGELQHLGLINSDEYDDTLAELQIIELQRAHNAAEDIDVPELAMTADQVKTLAWLLSTELVPENRFFQMLHKLPVGDQRRQLATAALQQVNREAVDTLYDENVINQWQRDAFHDCLPDDCLTASPVAALRHMLKQGTLSQQDYQTMQTRVRSHGSALARVIVDAAGKPPTRYGRRAARPLHVMLVAATLVMLMVVAVAVQLWFKREQPAPATQPADTVERTDLQQRAADVVEGARQPGADAPQFEVQVIQGKAPPTRP
;
A
#
# COMPACT_ATOMS: atom_id res chain seq x y z
N MET A 1 25.97 -3.29 -10.04
CA MET A 1 24.60 -3.80 -9.83
C MET A 1 24.51 -4.21 -8.37
N SER A 2 23.69 -3.53 -7.57
CA SER A 2 23.44 -3.97 -6.19
C SER A 2 22.84 -5.36 -6.29
N SER A 3 23.51 -6.37 -5.74
CA SER A 3 23.00 -7.74 -5.77
C SER A 3 21.94 -7.84 -4.69
N ASP A 4 20.69 -7.57 -5.05
CA ASP A 4 19.57 -7.67 -4.12
C ASP A 4 19.51 -9.10 -3.56
N PRO A 5 19.72 -9.29 -2.23
CA PRO A 5 19.83 -10.61 -1.63
C PRO A 5 18.55 -11.44 -1.75
N ARG A 6 17.40 -10.79 -1.98
CA ARG A 6 16.09 -11.43 -2.15
C ARG A 6 15.98 -12.21 -3.46
N LEU A 7 16.83 -11.89 -4.45
CA LEU A 7 16.78 -12.54 -5.78
C LEU A 7 17.31 -13.98 -5.76
N LYS A 8 18.25 -14.28 -4.85
CA LYS A 8 18.82 -15.62 -4.73
C LYS A 8 17.77 -16.68 -4.33
N PRO A 9 17.05 -16.55 -3.19
CA PRO A 9 16.02 -17.53 -2.83
C PRO A 9 14.91 -17.58 -3.88
N LEU A 10 14.56 -16.45 -4.50
CA LEU A 10 13.57 -16.40 -5.58
C LEU A 10 14.00 -17.24 -6.80
N GLY A 11 15.25 -17.09 -7.25
CA GLY A 11 15.79 -17.88 -8.35
C GLY A 11 15.90 -19.38 -8.02
N GLU A 12 16.20 -19.72 -6.77
CA GLU A 12 16.21 -21.10 -6.30
C GLU A 12 14.81 -21.73 -6.30
N LEU A 13 13.77 -20.99 -5.90
CA LEU A 13 12.37 -21.45 -5.99
C LEU A 13 11.96 -21.71 -7.45
N GLN A 14 12.38 -20.86 -8.38
CA GLN A 14 12.14 -21.06 -9.81
C GLN A 14 12.87 -22.30 -10.33
N HIS A 15 14.15 -22.46 -9.97
CA HIS A 15 14.94 -23.64 -10.35
C HIS A 15 14.33 -24.96 -9.86
N LEU A 16 13.77 -24.95 -8.65
CA LEU A 16 13.06 -26.09 -8.07
C LEU A 16 11.67 -26.33 -8.70
N GLY A 17 11.20 -25.44 -9.57
CA GLY A 17 9.86 -25.49 -10.17
C GLY A 17 8.74 -25.16 -9.18
N LEU A 18 9.08 -24.61 -8.02
CA LEU A 18 8.11 -24.19 -7.01
C LEU A 18 7.35 -22.94 -7.45
N ILE A 19 7.96 -22.13 -8.30
CA ILE A 19 7.33 -21.04 -9.05
C ILE A 19 7.68 -21.16 -10.54
N ASN A 20 6.88 -20.58 -11.42
CA ASN A 20 7.12 -20.55 -12.87
C ASN A 20 7.81 -19.25 -13.31
N SER A 21 8.08 -19.10 -14.62
CA SER A 21 8.72 -17.90 -15.19
C SER A 21 7.91 -16.64 -14.98
N ASP A 22 6.61 -16.72 -15.20
CA ASP A 22 5.70 -15.58 -15.15
C ASP A 22 5.55 -15.11 -13.69
N GLU A 23 5.41 -16.04 -12.74
CA GLU A 23 5.38 -15.76 -11.29
C GLU A 23 6.70 -15.13 -10.82
N TYR A 24 7.84 -15.54 -11.39
CA TYR A 24 9.14 -14.95 -11.10
C TYR A 24 9.22 -13.50 -11.62
N ASP A 25 8.83 -13.27 -12.87
CA ASP A 25 8.86 -11.94 -13.49
C ASP A 25 7.88 -10.96 -12.81
N ASP A 26 6.66 -11.43 -12.48
CA ASP A 26 5.68 -10.67 -11.69
C ASP A 26 6.26 -10.30 -10.32
N THR A 27 6.97 -11.23 -9.67
CA THR A 27 7.64 -10.96 -8.39
C THR A 27 8.70 -9.88 -8.52
N LEU A 28 9.52 -9.92 -9.58
CA LEU A 28 10.54 -8.89 -9.81
C LEU A 28 9.90 -7.51 -10.01
N ALA A 29 8.79 -7.44 -10.74
CA ALA A 29 8.06 -6.21 -10.95
C ALA A 29 7.50 -5.66 -9.62
N GLU A 30 6.87 -6.50 -8.80
CA GLU A 30 6.34 -6.10 -7.50
C GLU A 30 7.43 -5.65 -6.53
N LEU A 31 8.59 -6.33 -6.48
CA LEU A 31 9.72 -5.89 -5.64
C LEU A 31 10.25 -4.51 -6.07
N GLN A 32 10.26 -4.21 -7.37
CA GLN A 32 10.64 -2.88 -7.88
C GLN A 32 9.62 -1.80 -7.50
N ILE A 33 8.32 -2.13 -7.55
CA ILE A 33 7.24 -1.22 -7.15
C ILE A 33 7.35 -0.90 -5.66
N ILE A 34 7.50 -1.92 -4.82
CA ILE A 34 7.68 -1.76 -3.37
C ILE A 34 8.91 -0.88 -3.10
N GLU A 35 10.03 -1.11 -3.78
CA GLU A 35 11.24 -0.30 -3.60
C GLU A 35 11.02 1.17 -3.98
N LEU A 36 10.32 1.43 -5.09
CA LEU A 36 9.98 2.78 -5.54
C LEU A 36 9.02 3.49 -4.56
N GLN A 37 8.10 2.74 -3.96
CA GLN A 37 7.06 3.26 -3.07
C GLN A 37 7.48 3.29 -1.61
N ARG A 38 8.58 2.64 -1.19
CA ARG A 38 8.96 2.50 0.23
C ARG A 38 8.98 3.83 0.98
N ALA A 39 9.61 4.86 0.41
CA ALA A 39 9.70 6.18 1.04
C ALA A 39 8.31 6.86 1.17
N HIS A 40 7.43 6.64 0.21
CA HIS A 40 6.06 7.17 0.22
C HIS A 40 5.18 6.41 1.21
N ASN A 41 5.20 5.08 1.18
CA ASN A 41 4.47 4.23 2.12
C ASN A 41 4.85 4.55 3.58
N ALA A 42 6.15 4.75 3.84
CA ALA A 42 6.63 5.16 5.16
C ALA A 42 6.15 6.56 5.58
N ALA A 43 5.97 7.48 4.63
CA ALA A 43 5.47 8.82 4.93
C ALA A 43 3.95 8.84 5.17
N GLU A 44 3.21 7.94 4.53
CA GLU A 44 1.75 7.82 4.65
C GLU A 44 1.28 6.78 5.68
N ASP A 45 2.21 6.17 6.42
CA ASP A 45 1.93 5.08 7.38
C ASP A 45 1.13 3.93 6.75
N ILE A 46 1.39 3.65 5.47
CA ILE A 46 0.78 2.55 4.73
C ILE A 46 1.62 1.31 4.97
N ASP A 47 1.03 0.34 5.66
CA ASP A 47 1.62 -0.98 5.84
C ASP A 47 1.50 -1.81 4.56
N VAL A 48 2.63 -2.04 3.89
CA VAL A 48 2.73 -2.90 2.70
C VAL A 48 3.57 -4.11 3.06
N PRO A 49 3.09 -5.34 2.78
CA PRO A 49 3.87 -6.55 3.04
C PRO A 49 5.18 -6.56 2.26
N GLU A 50 6.32 -6.35 2.92
CA GLU A 50 7.64 -6.37 2.29
C GLU A 50 8.33 -7.73 2.43
N LEU A 51 8.98 -8.19 1.35
CA LEU A 51 9.88 -9.34 1.44
C LEU A 51 11.16 -8.93 2.17
N ALA A 52 11.42 -9.56 3.32
CA ALA A 52 12.59 -9.29 4.13
C ALA A 52 13.91 -9.52 3.36
N MET A 53 14.89 -8.64 3.56
CA MET A 53 16.22 -8.73 2.91
C MET A 53 17.00 -10.00 3.27
N THR A 54 16.64 -10.65 4.38
CA THR A 54 17.23 -11.91 4.86
C THR A 54 16.29 -13.09 4.69
N ALA A 55 15.27 -12.99 3.84
CA ALA A 55 14.34 -14.08 3.58
C ALA A 55 15.10 -15.28 3.00
N ASP A 56 14.85 -16.46 3.57
CA ASP A 56 15.21 -17.73 2.96
C ASP A 56 14.12 -18.18 1.99
N GLN A 57 14.29 -19.33 1.34
CA GLN A 57 13.34 -19.84 0.35
C GLN A 57 11.93 -20.06 0.94
N VAL A 58 11.83 -20.46 2.21
CA VAL A 58 10.54 -20.69 2.89
C VAL A 58 9.84 -19.35 3.10
N LYS A 59 10.54 -18.36 3.65
CA LYS A 59 10.01 -17.00 3.85
C LYS A 59 9.66 -16.31 2.53
N THR A 60 10.48 -16.51 1.49
CA THR A 60 10.17 -16.00 0.16
C THR A 60 8.90 -16.62 -0.40
N LEU A 61 8.76 -17.96 -0.36
CA LEU A 61 7.56 -18.62 -0.85
C LEU A 61 6.32 -18.28 0.00
N ALA A 62 6.48 -18.14 1.31
CA ALA A 62 5.43 -17.68 2.21
C ALA A 62 4.93 -16.28 1.84
N TRP A 63 5.85 -15.34 1.62
CA TRP A 63 5.52 -13.99 1.16
C TRP A 63 4.82 -13.98 -0.21
N LEU A 64 5.24 -14.84 -1.14
CA LEU A 64 4.58 -14.98 -2.45
C LEU A 64 3.14 -15.50 -2.34
N LEU A 65 2.87 -16.40 -1.38
CA LEU A 65 1.54 -16.91 -1.11
C LEU A 65 0.66 -15.85 -0.43
N SER A 66 1.19 -15.10 0.54
CA SER A 66 0.44 -14.08 1.26
C SER A 66 0.13 -12.84 0.40
N THR A 67 1.00 -12.52 -0.57
CA THR A 67 0.79 -11.43 -1.54
C THR A 67 0.03 -11.87 -2.80
N GLU A 68 -0.43 -13.13 -2.86
CA GLU A 68 -1.14 -13.72 -4.00
C GLU A 68 -0.36 -13.70 -5.34
N LEU A 69 0.97 -13.58 -5.29
CA LEU A 69 1.84 -13.66 -6.46
C LEU A 69 1.91 -15.08 -7.01
N VAL A 70 1.84 -16.07 -6.14
CA VAL A 70 1.62 -17.47 -6.53
C VAL A 70 0.13 -17.80 -6.35
N PRO A 71 -0.61 -18.13 -7.42
CA PRO A 71 -2.02 -18.47 -7.29
C PRO A 71 -2.24 -19.74 -6.47
N GLU A 72 -3.13 -19.68 -5.48
CA GLU A 72 -3.44 -20.79 -4.56
C GLU A 72 -3.74 -22.11 -5.28
N ASN A 73 -4.62 -22.08 -6.29
CA ASN A 73 -4.97 -23.28 -7.07
C ASN A 73 -3.75 -23.92 -7.76
N ARG A 74 -2.86 -23.10 -8.31
CA ARG A 74 -1.63 -23.57 -8.96
C ARG A 74 -0.69 -24.17 -7.93
N PHE A 75 -0.52 -23.50 -6.79
CA PHE A 75 0.30 -23.97 -5.68
C PHE A 75 -0.14 -25.35 -5.20
N PHE A 76 -1.43 -25.55 -4.91
CA PHE A 76 -1.93 -26.85 -4.48
C PHE A 76 -1.84 -27.90 -5.58
N GLN A 77 -2.13 -27.58 -6.85
CA GLN A 77 -1.93 -28.53 -7.96
C GLN A 77 -0.48 -29.01 -8.07
N MET A 78 0.48 -28.10 -7.88
CA MET A 78 1.89 -28.46 -7.82
C MET A 78 2.17 -29.33 -6.59
N LEU A 79 1.73 -28.92 -5.40
CA LEU A 79 1.98 -29.64 -4.14
C LEU A 79 1.48 -31.10 -4.19
N HIS A 80 0.30 -31.32 -4.77
CA HIS A 80 -0.29 -32.66 -4.93
C HIS A 80 0.48 -33.56 -5.90
N LYS A 81 1.22 -32.98 -6.86
CA LYS A 81 2.06 -33.74 -7.81
C LYS A 81 3.42 -34.11 -7.23
N LEU A 82 3.84 -33.48 -6.13
CA LEU A 82 5.13 -33.74 -5.52
C LEU A 82 5.11 -35.03 -4.68
N PRO A 83 6.08 -35.94 -4.83
CA PRO A 83 6.19 -37.13 -4.02
C PRO A 83 6.28 -36.82 -2.52
N VAL A 84 5.80 -37.75 -1.69
CA VAL A 84 6.07 -37.71 -0.24
C VAL A 84 7.58 -37.82 -0.02
N GLY A 85 8.15 -36.96 0.82
CA GLY A 85 9.59 -36.94 1.12
C GLY A 85 10.45 -36.14 0.13
N ASP A 86 9.88 -35.57 -0.94
CA ASP A 86 10.58 -34.65 -1.83
C ASP A 86 10.91 -33.34 -1.09
N GLN A 87 12.15 -32.86 -1.21
CA GLN A 87 12.61 -31.60 -0.60
C GLN A 87 11.73 -30.41 -1.03
N ARG A 88 11.26 -30.40 -2.28
CA ARG A 88 10.36 -29.36 -2.79
C ARG A 88 9.04 -29.34 -2.04
N ARG A 89 8.51 -30.53 -1.74
CA ARG A 89 7.27 -30.67 -0.97
C ARG A 89 7.46 -30.19 0.45
N GLN A 90 8.59 -30.53 1.09
CA GLN A 90 8.91 -30.05 2.44
C GLN A 90 8.99 -28.53 2.49
N LEU A 91 9.65 -27.89 1.51
CA LEU A 91 9.75 -26.45 1.41
C LEU A 91 8.37 -25.80 1.22
N ALA A 92 7.57 -26.32 0.27
CA ALA A 92 6.23 -25.81 0.01
C ALA A 92 5.29 -25.96 1.23
N THR A 93 5.32 -27.11 1.91
CA THR A 93 4.55 -27.34 3.14
C THR A 93 5.02 -26.42 4.27
N ALA A 94 6.33 -26.22 4.44
CA ALA A 94 6.86 -25.30 5.45
C ALA A 94 6.42 -23.85 5.18
N ALA A 95 6.42 -23.42 3.92
CA ALA A 95 5.95 -22.09 3.54
C ALA A 95 4.45 -21.92 3.81
N LEU A 96 3.63 -22.93 3.47
CA LEU A 96 2.20 -22.95 3.77
C LEU A 96 1.94 -22.85 5.28
N GLN A 97 2.65 -23.66 6.08
CA GLN A 97 2.53 -23.65 7.54
C GLN A 97 2.95 -22.28 8.12
N GLN A 98 4.00 -21.67 7.58
CA GLN A 98 4.43 -20.33 8.00
C GLN A 98 3.34 -19.28 7.75
N VAL A 99 2.77 -19.23 6.54
CA VAL A 99 1.71 -18.27 6.20
C VAL A 99 0.47 -18.47 7.08
N ASN A 100 0.08 -19.72 7.29
CA ASN A 100 -1.06 -20.03 8.13
C ASN A 100 -0.79 -19.66 9.61
N ARG A 101 0.45 -19.85 10.09
CA ARG A 101 0.87 -19.45 11.43
C ARG A 101 0.84 -17.93 11.60
N GLU A 102 1.37 -17.17 10.66
CA GLU A 102 1.37 -15.69 10.71
C GLU A 102 -0.05 -15.11 10.79
N ALA A 103 -1.00 -15.69 10.05
CA ALA A 103 -2.41 -15.29 10.15
C ALA A 103 -3.02 -15.54 11.53
N VAL A 104 -2.58 -16.59 12.23
CA VAL A 104 -3.04 -16.96 13.57
C VAL A 104 -2.34 -16.10 14.62
N ASP A 105 -1.04 -15.82 14.45
CA ASP A 105 -0.29 -14.88 15.27
C ASP A 105 -0.96 -13.51 15.25
N THR A 106 -1.40 -13.03 14.08
CA THR A 106 -2.16 -11.78 13.97
C THR A 106 -3.47 -11.81 14.78
N LEU A 107 -4.19 -12.94 14.81
CA LEU A 107 -5.40 -13.07 15.65
C LEU A 107 -5.08 -12.96 17.14
N TYR A 108 -3.92 -13.47 17.56
CA TYR A 108 -3.47 -13.38 18.93
C TYR A 108 -3.00 -11.96 19.29
N ASP A 109 -2.20 -11.34 18.44
CA ASP A 109 -1.70 -9.97 18.61
C ASP A 109 -2.85 -8.96 18.71
N GLU A 110 -3.91 -9.18 17.91
CA GLU A 110 -5.14 -8.38 17.92
C GLU A 110 -6.11 -8.75 19.07
N ASN A 111 -5.68 -9.59 20.01
CA ASN A 111 -6.48 -10.07 21.15
C ASN A 111 -7.83 -10.68 20.74
N VAL A 112 -7.91 -11.27 19.54
CA VAL A 112 -9.09 -11.98 19.04
C VAL A 112 -9.15 -13.37 19.69
N ILE A 113 -8.03 -14.08 19.68
CA ILE A 113 -7.87 -15.39 20.35
C ILE A 113 -6.91 -15.27 21.54
N ASN A 114 -7.00 -16.21 22.49
CA ASN A 114 -6.04 -16.30 23.59
C ASN A 114 -4.84 -17.21 23.23
N GLN A 115 -3.82 -17.21 24.08
CA GLN A 115 -2.60 -18.00 23.87
C GLN A 115 -2.87 -19.49 23.70
N TRP A 116 -3.74 -20.07 24.53
CA TRP A 116 -4.06 -21.50 24.44
C TRP A 116 -4.72 -21.87 23.11
N GLN A 117 -5.62 -21.02 22.60
CA GLN A 117 -6.26 -21.20 21.30
C GLN A 117 -5.27 -21.08 20.14
N ARG A 118 -4.32 -20.13 20.23
CA ARG A 118 -3.23 -19.98 19.27
C ARG A 118 -2.38 -21.23 19.21
N ASP A 119 -1.90 -21.68 20.36
CA ASP A 119 -0.99 -22.84 20.44
C ASP A 119 -1.70 -24.12 19.98
N ALA A 120 -2.96 -24.34 20.39
CA ALA A 120 -3.77 -25.47 19.93
C ALA A 120 -3.99 -25.47 18.41
N PHE A 121 -4.15 -24.29 17.79
CA PHE A 121 -4.29 -24.19 16.34
C PHE A 121 -2.95 -24.35 15.62
N HIS A 122 -1.84 -23.90 16.20
CA HIS A 122 -0.50 -24.14 15.67
C HIS A 122 -0.18 -25.63 15.55
N ASP A 123 -0.65 -26.44 16.50
CA ASP A 123 -0.48 -27.90 16.48
C ASP A 123 -1.36 -28.60 15.42
N CYS A 124 -2.40 -27.91 14.94
CA CYS A 124 -3.40 -28.45 14.02
C CYS A 124 -3.50 -27.62 12.71
N LEU A 125 -2.39 -26.99 12.29
CA LEU A 125 -2.38 -26.18 11.07
C LEU A 125 -2.73 -27.04 9.84
N PRO A 126 -3.58 -26.54 8.93
CA PRO A 126 -3.94 -27.29 7.75
C PRO A 126 -2.77 -27.33 6.76
N ASP A 127 -2.45 -28.53 6.27
CA ASP A 127 -1.45 -28.75 5.22
C ASP A 127 -2.06 -28.71 3.80
N ASP A 128 -3.39 -28.62 3.70
CA ASP A 128 -4.18 -28.70 2.47
C ASP A 128 -5.02 -27.45 2.18
N CYS A 129 -4.94 -26.43 3.04
CA CYS A 129 -5.69 -25.20 2.92
C CYS A 129 -4.83 -23.98 3.25
N LEU A 130 -4.96 -22.93 2.44
CA LEU A 130 -4.29 -21.66 2.68
C LEU A 130 -5.22 -20.74 3.50
N THR A 131 -4.84 -20.47 4.74
CA THR A 131 -5.51 -19.51 5.63
C THR A 131 -4.66 -18.25 5.78
N ALA A 132 -4.21 -17.67 4.66
CA ALA A 132 -3.27 -16.55 4.62
C ALA A 132 -3.80 -15.22 5.18
N SER A 133 -5.08 -15.14 5.56
CA SER A 133 -5.64 -13.97 6.23
C SER A 133 -6.17 -14.34 7.61
N PRO A 134 -6.12 -13.42 8.59
CA PRO A 134 -6.69 -13.64 9.92
C PRO A 134 -8.19 -14.00 9.87
N VAL A 135 -8.93 -13.44 8.91
CA VAL A 135 -10.34 -13.79 8.67
C VAL A 135 -10.51 -15.25 8.23
N ALA A 136 -9.68 -15.70 7.29
CA ALA A 136 -9.70 -17.09 6.82
C ALA A 136 -9.30 -18.06 7.94
N ALA A 137 -8.27 -17.73 8.72
CA ALA A 137 -7.84 -18.51 9.88
C ALA A 137 -8.96 -18.62 10.93
N LEU A 138 -9.61 -17.51 11.30
CA LEU A 138 -10.70 -17.52 12.27
C LEU A 138 -11.91 -18.34 11.78
N ARG A 139 -12.25 -18.24 10.49
CA ARG A 139 -13.28 -19.09 9.87
C ARG A 139 -12.91 -20.56 9.90
N HIS A 140 -11.63 -20.89 9.67
CA HIS A 140 -11.15 -22.26 9.75
C HIS A 140 -11.26 -22.81 11.18
N MET A 141 -10.86 -22.02 12.19
CA MET A 141 -11.02 -22.38 13.61
C MET A 141 -12.48 -22.67 13.99
N LEU A 142 -13.42 -21.86 13.50
CA LEU A 142 -14.86 -22.08 13.69
C LEU A 142 -15.36 -23.35 12.99
N LYS A 143 -14.90 -23.60 11.76
CA LYS A 143 -15.28 -24.78 10.98
C LYS A 143 -14.77 -26.08 11.60
N GLN A 144 -13.55 -26.07 12.15
CA GLN A 144 -12.93 -27.22 12.80
C GLN A 144 -13.41 -27.45 14.25
N GLY A 145 -14.15 -26.49 14.82
CA GLY A 145 -14.65 -26.57 16.20
C GLY A 145 -13.60 -26.27 17.27
N THR A 146 -12.41 -25.79 16.90
CA THR A 146 -11.40 -25.27 17.83
C THR A 146 -11.93 -24.06 18.61
N LEU A 147 -12.86 -23.32 18.00
CA LEU A 147 -13.62 -22.26 18.65
C LEU A 147 -15.12 -22.59 18.58
N SER A 148 -15.77 -22.76 19.73
CA SER A 148 -17.20 -23.02 19.76
C SER A 148 -18.01 -21.80 19.33
N GLN A 149 -19.24 -22.00 18.85
CA GLN A 149 -20.11 -20.89 18.44
C GLN A 149 -20.46 -19.98 19.63
N GLN A 150 -20.55 -20.54 20.84
CA GLN A 150 -20.79 -19.77 22.06
C GLN A 150 -19.56 -18.90 22.41
N ASP A 151 -18.35 -19.48 22.37
CA ASP A 151 -17.11 -18.73 22.60
C ASP A 151 -16.93 -17.61 21.59
N TYR A 152 -17.32 -17.86 20.34
CA TYR A 152 -17.31 -16.86 19.28
C TYR A 152 -18.25 -15.68 19.56
N GLN A 153 -19.45 -15.91 20.09
CA GLN A 153 -20.38 -14.82 20.45
C GLN A 153 -19.84 -13.98 21.62
N THR A 154 -19.26 -14.63 22.62
CA THR A 154 -18.61 -13.95 23.75
C THR A 154 -17.40 -13.14 23.26
N MET A 155 -16.58 -13.72 22.39
CA MET A 155 -15.46 -13.04 21.71
C MET A 155 -15.94 -11.83 20.91
N GLN A 156 -16.99 -11.99 20.12
CA GLN A 156 -17.55 -10.91 19.31
C GLN A 156 -18.03 -9.75 20.19
N THR A 157 -18.68 -10.03 21.32
CA THR A 157 -19.11 -9.00 22.28
C THR A 157 -17.92 -8.28 22.91
N ARG A 158 -16.87 -9.02 23.29
CA ARG A 158 -15.61 -8.46 23.81
C ARG A 158 -14.92 -7.56 22.79
N VAL A 159 -14.75 -8.04 21.56
CA VAL A 159 -14.05 -7.32 20.48
C VAL A 159 -14.83 -6.07 20.03
N ARG A 160 -16.17 -6.12 19.98
CA ARG A 160 -16.97 -4.93 19.69
C ARG A 160 -16.82 -3.83 20.73
N SER A 161 -16.70 -4.20 22.01
CA SER A 161 -16.62 -3.23 23.11
C SER A 161 -15.21 -2.69 23.34
N HIS A 162 -14.18 -3.54 23.23
CA HIS A 162 -12.82 -3.19 23.64
C HIS A 162 -11.74 -3.54 22.60
N GLY A 163 -12.09 -4.21 21.50
CA GLY A 163 -11.14 -4.60 20.46
C GLY A 163 -10.68 -3.43 19.60
N SER A 164 -9.52 -3.61 18.96
CA SER A 164 -8.99 -2.69 17.95
C SER A 164 -9.92 -2.59 16.73
N ALA A 165 -9.69 -1.58 15.87
CA ALA A 165 -10.43 -1.45 14.61
C ALA A 165 -10.24 -2.71 13.72
N LEU A 166 -9.01 -3.21 13.64
CA LEU A 166 -8.68 -4.41 12.87
C LEU A 166 -9.37 -5.67 13.44
N ALA A 167 -9.32 -5.87 14.76
CA ALA A 167 -9.99 -6.99 15.42
C ALA A 167 -11.51 -7.01 15.13
N ARG A 168 -12.16 -5.84 15.15
CA ARG A 168 -13.59 -5.73 14.83
C ARG A 168 -13.87 -6.10 13.38
N VAL A 169 -13.07 -5.60 12.43
CA VAL A 169 -13.19 -5.94 11.00
C VAL A 169 -13.01 -7.45 10.80
N ILE A 170 -11.99 -8.05 11.43
CA ILE A 170 -11.71 -9.48 11.31
C ILE A 170 -12.90 -10.31 11.80
N VAL A 171 -13.39 -10.06 13.01
CA VAL A 171 -14.49 -10.83 13.61
C VAL A 171 -15.78 -10.62 12.81
N ASP A 172 -16.12 -9.39 12.44
CA ASP A 172 -17.35 -9.13 11.68
C ASP A 172 -17.30 -9.73 10.27
N ALA A 173 -16.12 -9.78 9.63
CA ALA A 173 -15.93 -10.45 8.36
C ALA A 173 -16.00 -11.98 8.50
N ALA A 174 -15.41 -12.55 9.55
CA ALA A 174 -15.39 -14.00 9.77
C ALA A 174 -16.80 -14.59 9.92
N GLY A 175 -17.70 -13.88 10.61
CA GLY A 175 -19.10 -14.29 10.80
C GLY A 175 -20.00 -14.15 9.57
N LYS A 176 -19.54 -13.47 8.51
CA LYS A 176 -20.27 -13.36 7.25
C LYS A 176 -19.87 -14.51 6.32
N PRO A 177 -20.79 -15.03 5.48
CA PRO A 177 -20.42 -15.95 4.43
C PRO A 177 -19.32 -15.30 3.58
N PRO A 178 -18.33 -16.07 3.09
CA PRO A 178 -17.31 -15.51 2.23
C PRO A 178 -18.02 -14.80 1.09
N THR A 179 -17.82 -13.49 0.99
CA THR A 179 -18.14 -12.74 -0.21
C THR A 179 -17.43 -13.50 -1.31
N ARG A 180 -18.20 -14.07 -2.24
CA ARG A 180 -17.65 -14.58 -3.48
C ARG A 180 -17.06 -13.37 -4.19
N TYR A 181 -15.83 -12.99 -3.84
CA TYR A 181 -14.95 -12.25 -4.71
C TYR A 181 -14.65 -13.22 -5.87
N GLY A 182 -15.64 -13.33 -6.74
CA GLY A 182 -15.61 -14.17 -7.91
C GLY A 182 -14.56 -13.58 -8.83
N ARG A 183 -13.48 -14.32 -9.03
CA ARG A 183 -12.33 -13.95 -9.86
C ARG A 183 -11.63 -12.70 -9.35
N ARG A 184 -10.31 -12.67 -9.55
CA ARG A 184 -9.59 -11.40 -9.66
C ARG A 184 -10.47 -10.48 -10.53
N ALA A 185 -10.89 -9.34 -9.97
CA ALA A 185 -10.76 -8.15 -10.78
C ALA A 185 -9.28 -8.17 -11.15
N ALA A 186 -8.98 -8.55 -12.40
CA ALA A 186 -7.64 -8.36 -12.93
C ALA A 186 -7.26 -6.96 -12.47
N ARG A 187 -6.22 -6.84 -11.62
CA ARG A 187 -5.64 -5.53 -11.34
C ARG A 187 -5.48 -4.92 -12.72
N PRO A 188 -6.23 -3.85 -13.08
CA PRO A 188 -6.33 -3.51 -14.48
C PRO A 188 -4.92 -3.18 -14.90
N LEU A 189 -4.37 -3.94 -15.86
CA LEU A 189 -3.05 -3.69 -16.41
C LEU A 189 -2.91 -2.20 -16.79
N HIS A 190 -4.03 -1.57 -17.12
CA HIS A 190 -4.22 -0.14 -17.35
C HIS A 190 -3.87 0.77 -16.16
N VAL A 191 -4.15 0.41 -14.90
CA VAL A 191 -3.80 1.25 -13.73
C VAL A 191 -2.29 1.22 -13.50
N MET A 192 -1.65 0.06 -13.65
CA MET A 192 -0.18 -0.04 -13.62
C MET A 192 0.47 0.64 -14.83
N LEU A 193 -0.11 0.51 -16.03
CA LEU A 193 0.36 1.23 -17.22
C LEU A 193 0.20 2.75 -17.08
N VAL A 194 -0.88 3.22 -16.44
CA VAL A 194 -1.11 4.64 -16.15
C VAL A 194 -0.14 5.15 -15.08
N ALA A 195 0.12 4.37 -14.04
CA ALA A 195 1.13 4.71 -13.02
C ALA A 195 2.54 4.75 -13.65
N ALA A 196 2.90 3.76 -14.47
CA ALA A 196 4.18 3.72 -15.18
C ALA A 196 4.32 4.87 -16.18
N THR A 197 3.27 5.23 -16.92
CA THR A 197 3.30 6.38 -17.83
C THR A 197 3.36 7.71 -17.08
N LEU A 198 2.71 7.85 -15.92
CA LEU A 198 2.84 9.02 -15.05
C LEU A 198 4.25 9.19 -14.50
N VAL A 199 4.89 8.10 -14.05
CA VAL A 199 6.28 8.12 -13.59
C VAL A 199 7.22 8.46 -14.75
N MET A 200 7.02 7.87 -15.93
CA MET A 200 7.81 8.19 -17.12
C MET A 200 7.65 9.65 -17.55
N LEU A 201 6.43 10.20 -17.51
CA LEU A 201 6.15 11.61 -17.79
C LEU A 201 6.83 12.55 -16.79
N MET A 202 6.85 12.20 -15.50
CA MET A 202 7.59 12.97 -14.49
C MET A 202 9.10 12.97 -14.79
N VAL A 203 9.68 11.81 -15.12
CA VAL A 203 11.11 11.71 -15.45
C VAL A 203 11.45 12.53 -16.70
N VAL A 204 10.61 12.49 -17.73
CA VAL A 204 10.77 13.31 -18.94
C VAL A 204 10.64 14.80 -18.62
N ALA A 205 9.66 15.21 -17.80
CA ALA A 205 9.50 16.60 -17.41
C ALA A 205 10.72 17.14 -16.65
N VAL A 206 11.32 16.34 -15.75
CA VAL A 206 12.55 16.69 -15.04
C VAL A 206 13.75 16.76 -15.98
N ALA A 207 13.87 15.82 -16.93
CA ALA A 207 14.95 15.82 -17.92
C ALA A 207 14.86 17.02 -18.89
N VAL A 208 13.64 17.41 -19.29
CA VAL A 208 13.37 18.59 -20.14
C VAL A 208 13.74 19.88 -19.41
N GLN A 209 13.39 20.01 -18.11
CA GLN A 209 13.79 21.17 -17.31
C GLN A 209 15.32 21.30 -17.13
N LEU A 210 16.03 20.17 -17.07
CA LEU A 210 17.50 20.14 -17.00
C LEU A 210 18.18 20.51 -18.34
N TRP A 211 17.56 20.18 -19.48
CA TRP A 211 18.04 20.60 -20.80
C TRP A 211 17.80 22.10 -21.05
N PHE A 212 16.60 22.61 -20.75
CA PHE A 212 16.30 24.04 -20.91
C PHE A 212 17.09 24.95 -19.96
N LYS A 213 17.50 24.46 -18.78
CA LYS A 213 18.44 25.20 -17.91
C LYS A 213 19.87 25.26 -18.46
N ARG A 214 20.22 24.42 -19.44
CA ARG A 214 21.57 24.36 -20.02
C ARG A 214 21.72 25.21 -21.29
N GLU A 215 20.61 25.68 -21.86
CA GLU A 215 20.55 26.42 -23.13
C GLU A 215 20.12 27.88 -22.97
N GLN A 216 20.40 28.52 -21.82
CA GLN A 216 20.41 29.98 -21.74
C GLN A 216 21.81 30.51 -22.09
N PRO A 217 22.04 30.99 -23.34
CA PRO A 217 23.17 31.86 -23.60
C PRO A 217 22.95 33.19 -22.87
N ALA A 218 24.00 33.67 -22.19
CA ALA A 218 24.00 34.94 -21.49
C ALA A 218 23.65 36.10 -22.45
N PRO A 219 22.66 36.96 -22.16
CA PRO A 219 22.48 38.20 -22.91
C PRO A 219 23.53 39.22 -22.49
N ALA A 220 24.23 39.75 -23.48
CA ALA A 220 25.12 40.89 -23.35
C ALA A 220 24.36 42.12 -22.84
N THR A 221 25.04 42.89 -22.01
CA THR A 221 24.66 44.15 -21.38
C THR A 221 24.15 45.19 -22.40
N GLN A 222 22.94 45.74 -22.18
CA GLN A 222 22.62 47.14 -22.51
C GLN A 222 21.48 47.66 -21.59
N PRO A 223 21.48 48.96 -21.23
CA PRO A 223 20.81 49.47 -20.03
C PRO A 223 19.58 50.31 -20.37
N ALA A 224 18.39 49.85 -19.98
CA ALA A 224 17.19 50.66 -19.86
C ALA A 224 16.13 49.82 -19.14
N ASP A 225 15.94 50.07 -17.84
CA ASP A 225 14.76 49.66 -17.02
C ASP A 225 14.92 50.06 -15.55
N THR A 226 16.08 50.61 -15.17
CA THR A 226 16.35 51.10 -13.81
C THR A 226 15.64 52.42 -13.49
N VAL A 227 15.14 53.16 -14.50
CA VAL A 227 14.46 54.45 -14.28
C VAL A 227 13.01 54.24 -13.80
N GLU A 228 12.29 53.27 -14.37
CA GLU A 228 10.86 53.06 -14.07
C GLU A 228 10.60 52.43 -12.69
N ARG A 229 11.55 51.63 -12.17
CA ARG A 229 11.48 51.08 -10.80
C ARG A 229 11.80 52.12 -9.73
N THR A 230 12.61 53.12 -10.04
CA THR A 230 13.00 54.15 -9.08
C THR A 230 11.84 55.11 -8.81
N ASP A 231 11.07 55.49 -9.85
CA ASP A 231 9.90 56.37 -9.70
C ASP A 231 8.73 55.72 -8.93
N LEU A 232 8.55 54.39 -9.06
CA LEU A 232 7.54 53.65 -8.29
C LEU A 232 7.95 53.44 -6.82
N GLN A 233 9.24 53.26 -6.53
CA GLN A 233 9.73 53.20 -5.14
C GLN A 233 9.70 54.57 -4.45
N GLN A 234 9.93 55.66 -5.19
CA GLN A 234 9.87 57.02 -4.63
C GLN A 234 8.44 57.43 -4.27
N ARG A 235 7.44 57.06 -5.10
CA ARG A 235 6.02 57.24 -4.77
C ARG A 235 5.54 56.37 -3.61
N ALA A 236 6.10 55.18 -3.43
CA ALA A 236 5.78 54.33 -2.28
C ALA A 236 6.40 54.87 -0.96
N ALA A 237 7.55 55.53 -1.03
CA ALA A 237 8.18 56.17 0.13
C ALA A 237 7.41 57.41 0.60
N ASP A 238 6.89 58.24 -0.31
CA ASP A 238 6.06 59.41 0.03
C ASP A 238 4.71 59.04 0.65
N VAL A 239 4.14 57.88 0.30
CA VAL A 239 2.87 57.38 0.86
C VAL A 239 3.05 56.79 2.27
N VAL A 240 4.23 56.27 2.58
CA VAL A 240 4.54 55.68 3.91
C VAL A 240 4.96 56.76 4.92
N GLU A 241 5.60 57.84 4.49
CA GLU A 241 5.97 58.96 5.36
C GLU A 241 4.77 59.88 5.68
N GLY A 242 3.77 59.95 4.80
CA GLY A 242 2.50 60.65 5.06
C GLY A 242 1.60 59.98 6.11
N ALA A 243 1.81 58.69 6.42
CA ALA A 243 1.01 57.94 7.39
C ALA A 243 1.52 58.03 8.85
N ARG A 244 2.55 58.86 9.12
CA ARG A 244 3.17 59.02 10.45
C ARG A 244 2.87 60.34 11.17
N GLN A 245 2.01 61.19 10.62
CA GLN A 245 1.52 62.39 11.31
C GLN A 245 0.03 62.27 11.68
N PRO A 246 -0.34 62.38 12.96
CA PRO A 246 -1.72 62.32 13.39
C PRO A 246 -2.41 63.67 13.16
N GLY A 247 -3.53 63.65 12.42
CA GLY A 247 -4.56 64.69 12.43
C GLY A 247 -4.52 65.71 11.29
N ALA A 248 -5.29 65.46 10.23
CA ALA A 248 -6.28 66.37 9.64
C ALA A 248 -6.94 65.73 8.39
N ASP A 249 -8.25 65.62 8.44
CA ASP A 249 -9.23 65.48 7.34
C ASP A 249 -9.16 64.29 6.38
N ALA A 250 -9.98 63.28 6.69
CA ALA A 250 -10.39 62.20 5.78
C ALA A 250 -11.37 62.71 4.69
N PRO A 251 -11.31 62.13 3.47
CA PRO A 251 -12.54 61.89 2.73
C PRO A 251 -12.66 60.47 2.15
N GLN A 252 -13.70 59.80 2.65
CA GLN A 252 -14.76 59.02 1.98
C GLN A 252 -14.41 57.89 0.98
N PHE A 253 -14.82 56.69 1.39
CA PHE A 253 -14.94 55.46 0.63
C PHE A 253 -16.05 55.53 -0.44
N GLU A 254 -15.80 54.99 -1.63
CA GLU A 254 -16.85 54.52 -2.53
C GLU A 254 -16.60 53.04 -2.86
N VAL A 255 -17.38 52.16 -2.23
CA VAL A 255 -17.39 50.71 -2.47
C VAL A 255 -18.67 50.37 -3.22
N GLN A 256 -18.56 50.09 -4.52
CA GLN A 256 -19.69 49.57 -5.31
C GLN A 256 -19.83 48.06 -5.11
N VAL A 257 -20.95 47.65 -4.53
CA VAL A 257 -21.41 46.25 -4.42
C VAL A 257 -22.34 45.98 -5.60
N ILE A 258 -21.95 45.08 -6.50
CA ILE A 258 -22.83 44.59 -7.57
C ILE A 258 -23.50 43.30 -7.09
N GLN A 259 -24.80 43.38 -6.79
CA GLN A 259 -25.68 42.23 -6.60
C GLN A 259 -26.43 41.88 -7.90
N GLY A 260 -26.54 40.60 -8.20
CA GLY A 260 -27.57 40.04 -9.09
C GLY A 260 -27.35 38.53 -9.28
N LYS A 261 -28.34 37.65 -9.45
CA LYS A 261 -29.80 37.68 -9.32
C LYS A 261 -30.24 36.20 -9.36
N ALA A 262 -31.23 35.80 -8.56
CA ALA A 262 -31.71 34.42 -8.46
C ALA A 262 -32.42 33.90 -9.74
N PRO A 263 -32.44 32.57 -9.98
CA PRO A 263 -33.03 31.97 -11.19
C PRO A 263 -34.57 31.87 -11.13
N PRO A 264 -35.28 32.01 -12.26
CA PRO A 264 -36.73 31.87 -12.31
C PRO A 264 -37.19 30.40 -12.43
N THR A 265 -38.19 30.04 -11.62
CA THR A 265 -39.12 28.92 -11.83
C THR A 265 -40.10 29.22 -12.97
N ARG A 266 -40.50 28.21 -13.73
CA ARG A 266 -41.69 28.26 -14.60
C ARG A 266 -42.45 26.91 -14.61
N PRO A 267 -43.75 26.95 -14.93
CA PRO A 267 -44.80 25.99 -14.52
C PRO A 267 -44.82 24.67 -15.30
#